data_AF-A0A2N7DBV9-F1
#
_entry.id   AF-A0A2N7DBV9-F1
#
_cell.length_a   1.000
_cell.length_b   1.000
_cell.length_c   1.000
_cell.angle_alpha   90.00
_cell.angle_beta   90.00
_cell.angle_gamma   90.00
#
_symmetry.space_group_name_H-M   'P 1'
#
loop_
_entity.id
_entity.type
_entity.pdbx_description
1 polymer ?
#
loop_
_entity_poly.entity_id
_entity_poly.type
_entity_poly.pdbx_seq_one_letter_code
_entity_poly.pdbx_strand_id
1 'polypeptide(L)'
;MSSPRLRVQFETLFEHFNGQDAGIQLDDVTEVLFCTRRNARIVLNKLAEEGWIEWHPAAGRGKLSQLIFKRNRNDVSENLAKRYLDDGKIGQALDVLGNDTAKLGQVIQNYLGIQHQAGEQVIRLPYYRPLSILNPLKSMRRSEQHITRQIFSGLTRLDEHEQIQADLAHSWQALSDTHWRFYLRPGVRFHNGQPLLTRHVVQSLLSIRSFNLFSHINKVTSPSEWVIDIDLAKPDRYLPLALTESRAKILLPRSRRNDDYDLLPVGTGPYRVERNDDKKLVLRAYDGYFGFRPLIDTVEVWVIDKAYSSMVFPSISNPITSERSSSDEVKLDPGCMYLLLNRRNGIAKNPHWASYLSQRLSGFELFKHLPEDKIVELGLLQAYGIKPGWYDKPPALLPMQPPEPGVTLAIAYQTLHPMFPVITDVISNILSEQGISTRLVGYDLTPPSSEEIDIWIKPMGIANYRDDALAGWLLDYSDIESCSSSDDFSKWMLLVDQWRSGNDQSFPARELGKQLVVNYQIIPMFHCWLGVNKDHCGSLQNAKCNALGWFDFSQVWVKPEFNDSVR
;
A
#
# COMPACT_ATOMS: atom_id res chain seq x y z
N MET A 1 -26.74 20.11 -5.37
CA MET A 1 -25.45 20.16 -6.12
C MET A 1 -25.13 21.61 -6.41
N SER A 2 -24.31 22.26 -5.58
CA SER A 2 -23.81 23.60 -5.85
C SER A 2 -22.83 23.58 -7.03
N SER A 3 -23.19 24.21 -8.14
CA SER A 3 -22.29 24.32 -9.29
C SER A 3 -21.21 25.40 -9.04
N PRO A 4 -20.08 25.37 -9.76
CA PRO A 4 -19.10 26.47 -9.76
C PRO A 4 -19.75 27.85 -9.98
N ARG A 5 -20.83 27.88 -10.76
CA ARG A 5 -21.64 29.09 -10.99
C ARG A 5 -22.33 29.61 -9.73
N LEU A 6 -22.84 28.74 -8.87
CA LEU A 6 -23.50 29.15 -7.62
C LEU A 6 -22.50 29.82 -6.66
N ARG A 7 -21.25 29.34 -6.64
CA ARG A 7 -20.16 29.97 -5.89
C ARG A 7 -19.85 31.37 -6.39
N VAL A 8 -19.67 31.55 -7.70
CA VAL A 8 -19.40 32.88 -8.28
C VAL A 8 -20.53 33.84 -7.89
N GLN A 9 -21.78 33.40 -7.96
CA GLN A 9 -22.93 34.20 -7.54
C GLN A 9 -22.90 34.56 -6.05
N PHE A 10 -22.50 33.64 -5.17
CA PHE A 10 -22.28 33.95 -3.76
C PHE A 10 -21.17 34.98 -3.57
N GLU A 11 -20.02 34.80 -4.22
CA GLU A 11 -18.88 35.71 -4.09
C GLU A 11 -19.21 37.11 -4.58
N THR A 12 -19.94 37.23 -5.71
CA THR A 12 -20.41 38.53 -6.22
C THR A 12 -21.33 39.23 -5.22
N LEU A 13 -22.26 38.50 -4.60
CA LEU A 13 -23.13 39.06 -3.54
C LEU A 13 -22.33 39.45 -2.29
N PHE A 14 -21.44 38.56 -1.83
CA PHE A 14 -20.63 38.78 -0.63
C PHE A 14 -19.71 40.00 -0.80
N GLU A 15 -19.11 40.17 -1.97
CA GLU A 15 -18.26 41.31 -2.30
C GLU A 15 -19.05 42.61 -2.40
N HIS A 16 -20.21 42.60 -3.06
CA HIS A 16 -21.08 43.78 -3.17
C HIS A 16 -21.56 44.28 -1.81
N PHE A 17 -21.92 43.36 -0.90
CA PHE A 17 -22.41 43.69 0.45
C PHE A 17 -21.30 43.69 1.51
N ASN A 18 -20.02 43.62 1.14
CA ASN A 18 -18.87 43.55 2.05
C ASN A 18 -19.01 42.48 3.16
N GLY A 19 -19.71 41.38 2.88
CA GLY A 19 -19.97 40.29 3.81
C GLY A 19 -20.87 40.65 5.00
N GLN A 20 -21.56 41.80 4.97
CA GLN A 20 -22.46 42.21 6.04
C GLN A 20 -23.91 41.83 5.73
N ASP A 21 -24.65 41.46 6.77
CA ASP A 21 -26.08 41.23 6.69
C ASP A 21 -26.80 42.51 6.25
N ALA A 22 -27.75 42.38 5.33
CA ALA A 22 -28.36 43.53 4.69
C ALA A 22 -29.87 43.34 4.49
N GLY A 23 -30.60 44.44 4.70
CA GLY A 23 -31.97 44.57 4.22
C GLY A 23 -31.94 45.02 2.76
N ILE A 24 -32.39 44.19 1.84
CA ILE A 24 -32.27 44.42 0.39
C ILE A 24 -33.59 44.22 -0.34
N GLN A 25 -33.76 44.89 -1.47
CA GLN A 25 -34.81 44.59 -2.44
C GLN A 25 -34.35 43.48 -3.38
N LEU A 26 -35.30 42.76 -3.97
CA LEU A 26 -34.98 41.73 -4.95
C LEU A 26 -34.31 42.32 -6.21
N ASP A 27 -34.58 43.60 -6.51
CA ASP A 27 -33.99 44.30 -7.64
C ASP A 27 -32.48 44.51 -7.48
N ASP A 28 -32.02 44.79 -6.25
CA ASP A 28 -30.60 44.89 -5.91
C ASP A 28 -29.87 43.59 -6.29
N VAL A 29 -30.46 42.44 -6.00
CA VAL A 29 -29.89 41.13 -6.36
C VAL A 29 -29.89 40.91 -7.88
N THR A 30 -30.92 41.37 -8.59
CA THR A 30 -30.97 41.24 -10.05
C THR A 30 -29.92 42.11 -10.75
N GLU A 31 -29.63 43.28 -10.19
CA GLU A 31 -28.61 44.20 -10.68
C GLU A 31 -27.21 43.62 -10.44
N VAL A 32 -26.92 43.20 -9.21
CA VAL A 32 -25.62 42.62 -8.83
C VAL A 32 -25.30 41.35 -9.62
N LEU A 33 -26.28 40.46 -9.79
CA LEU A 33 -26.07 39.18 -10.49
C LEU A 33 -26.39 39.23 -11.99
N PHE A 34 -26.74 40.40 -12.53
CA PHE A 34 -27.14 40.59 -13.93
C PHE A 34 -28.15 39.53 -14.42
N CYS A 35 -29.24 39.32 -13.67
CA CYS A 35 -30.19 38.25 -13.98
C CYS A 35 -31.65 38.64 -13.73
N THR A 36 -32.60 37.81 -14.20
CA THR A 36 -34.03 38.08 -14.00
C THR A 36 -34.45 37.87 -12.55
N ARG A 37 -35.52 38.54 -12.09
CA ARG A 37 -36.11 38.34 -10.74
C ARG A 37 -36.41 36.87 -10.42
N ARG A 38 -36.85 36.11 -11.42
CA ARG A 38 -37.10 34.66 -11.26
C ARG A 38 -35.79 33.93 -10.96
N ASN A 39 -34.72 34.23 -11.70
CA ASN A 39 -33.43 33.60 -11.49
C ASN A 39 -32.78 34.02 -10.17
N ALA A 40 -32.88 35.30 -9.78
CA ALA A 40 -32.41 35.79 -8.48
C ALA A 40 -33.02 35.00 -7.31
N ARG A 41 -34.35 34.77 -7.33
CA ARG A 41 -35.02 33.93 -6.33
C ARG A 41 -34.49 32.48 -6.31
N ILE A 42 -34.29 31.89 -7.48
CA ILE A 42 -33.74 30.52 -7.58
C ILE A 42 -32.33 30.46 -6.98
N VAL A 43 -31.49 31.45 -7.28
CA VAL A 43 -30.12 31.55 -6.75
C VAL A 43 -30.15 31.70 -5.23
N LEU A 44 -30.90 32.66 -4.69
CA LEU A 44 -31.01 32.87 -3.25
C LEU A 44 -31.52 31.62 -2.51
N ASN A 45 -32.54 30.95 -3.05
CA ASN A 45 -33.03 29.71 -2.46
C ASN A 45 -31.96 28.61 -2.47
N LYS A 46 -31.21 28.45 -3.56
CA LYS A 46 -30.12 27.47 -3.63
C LYS A 46 -28.96 27.80 -2.68
N LEU A 47 -28.62 29.08 -2.54
CA LEU A 47 -27.61 29.53 -1.58
C LEU A 47 -28.06 29.24 -0.13
N ALA A 48 -29.35 29.40 0.14
CA ALA A 48 -29.94 29.08 1.44
C ALA A 48 -30.02 27.56 1.70
N GLU A 49 -30.37 26.76 0.69
CA GLU A 49 -30.35 25.29 0.75
C GLU A 49 -28.94 24.74 1.05
N GLU A 50 -27.89 25.36 0.51
CA GLU A 50 -26.50 25.01 0.82
C GLU A 50 -26.03 25.61 2.17
N GLY A 51 -26.87 26.39 2.85
CA GLY A 51 -26.58 27.00 4.15
C GLY A 51 -25.54 28.12 4.11
N TRP A 52 -25.28 28.73 2.95
CA TRP A 52 -24.30 29.82 2.82
C TRP A 52 -24.90 31.15 3.24
N ILE A 53 -26.21 31.31 3.07
CA ILE A 53 -26.99 32.47 3.48
C ILE A 53 -28.27 32.02 4.19
N GLU A 54 -28.90 32.93 4.91
CA GLU A 54 -30.31 32.84 5.30
C GLU A 54 -31.08 33.95 4.57
N TRP A 55 -32.22 33.59 3.96
CA TRP A 55 -32.99 34.49 3.13
C TRP A 55 -34.44 34.61 3.65
N HIS A 56 -34.82 35.80 4.08
CA HIS A 56 -36.17 36.09 4.56
C HIS A 56 -36.88 37.08 3.61
N PRO A 57 -37.71 36.58 2.68
CA PRO A 57 -38.40 37.44 1.73
C PRO A 57 -39.51 38.26 2.43
N ALA A 58 -39.56 39.56 2.15
CA ALA A 58 -40.64 40.44 2.60
C ALA A 58 -41.66 40.71 1.47
N ALA A 59 -42.96 40.61 1.76
CA ALA A 59 -44.02 40.87 0.80
C ALA A 59 -44.56 42.31 0.91
N GLY A 60 -44.48 43.08 -0.17
CA GLY A 60 -45.00 44.45 -0.26
C GLY A 60 -44.05 45.39 -1.03
N ARG A 61 -44.61 46.36 -1.77
CA ARG A 61 -43.82 47.33 -2.55
C ARG A 61 -43.00 48.20 -1.58
N GLY A 62 -41.67 48.24 -1.74
CA GLY A 62 -40.75 49.03 -0.91
C GLY A 62 -40.31 48.38 0.40
N LYS A 63 -40.75 47.15 0.73
CA LYS A 63 -40.24 46.42 1.91
C LYS A 63 -38.92 45.73 1.60
N LEU A 64 -37.98 45.80 2.54
CA LEU A 64 -36.69 45.13 2.45
C LEU A 64 -36.81 43.67 2.91
N SER A 65 -36.28 42.76 2.11
CA SER A 65 -36.04 41.36 2.48
C SER A 65 -34.71 41.26 3.22
N GLN A 66 -34.54 40.30 4.12
CA GLN A 66 -33.27 40.14 4.83
C GLN A 66 -32.40 39.08 4.17
N LEU A 67 -31.17 39.48 3.85
CA LEU A 67 -30.08 38.61 3.43
C LEU A 67 -29.06 38.54 4.57
N ILE A 68 -28.86 37.35 5.13
CA ILE A 68 -27.92 37.11 6.22
C ILE A 68 -26.82 36.17 5.71
N PHE A 69 -25.56 36.56 5.84
CA PHE A 69 -24.43 35.70 5.44
C PHE A 69 -24.07 34.75 6.58
N LYS A 70 -24.19 33.44 6.35
CA LYS A 70 -23.84 32.41 7.34
C LYS A 70 -22.42 31.89 7.18
N ARG A 71 -21.79 32.16 6.03
CA ARG A 71 -20.45 31.71 5.66
C ARG A 71 -19.67 32.85 5.01
N ASN A 72 -18.34 32.77 5.06
CA ASN A 72 -17.46 33.68 4.32
C ASN A 72 -16.96 33.01 3.01
N ARG A 73 -16.22 33.76 2.18
CA ARG A 73 -15.67 33.25 0.90
C ARG A 73 -14.72 32.06 1.07
N ASN A 74 -13.90 32.07 2.12
CA ASN A 74 -12.96 30.99 2.41
C ASN A 74 -13.72 29.72 2.80
N ASP A 75 -14.71 29.82 3.69
CA ASP A 75 -15.53 28.68 4.12
C ASP A 75 -16.22 27.99 2.93
N VAL A 76 -16.81 28.78 2.01
CA VAL A 76 -17.47 28.24 0.82
C VAL A 76 -16.47 27.55 -0.10
N SER A 77 -15.30 28.16 -0.32
CA SER A 77 -14.24 27.62 -1.18
C SER A 77 -13.63 26.34 -0.61
N GLU A 78 -13.34 26.31 0.69
CA GLU A 78 -12.80 25.13 1.38
C GLU A 78 -13.78 23.97 1.40
N ASN A 79 -15.07 24.22 1.65
CA ASN A 79 -16.07 23.15 1.62
C ASN A 79 -16.24 22.58 0.21
N LEU A 80 -16.19 23.41 -0.82
CA LEU A 80 -16.21 22.96 -2.21
C LEU A 80 -14.94 22.18 -2.58
N ALA A 81 -13.77 22.64 -2.09
CA ALA A 81 -12.51 21.93 -2.25
C ALA A 81 -12.57 20.54 -1.61
N LYS A 82 -13.07 20.41 -0.37
CA LYS A 82 -13.28 19.12 0.31
C LYS A 82 -14.19 18.18 -0.49
N ARG A 83 -15.28 18.70 -1.08
CA ARG A 83 -16.15 17.90 -1.97
C ARG A 83 -15.41 17.42 -3.22
N TYR A 84 -14.55 18.26 -3.80
CA TYR A 84 -13.71 17.81 -4.92
C TYR A 84 -12.67 16.78 -4.50
N LEU A 85 -12.12 16.88 -3.28
CA LEU A 85 -11.27 15.83 -2.72
C LEU A 85 -12.05 14.52 -2.52
N ASP A 86 -13.30 14.56 -2.05
CA ASP A 86 -14.19 13.38 -1.95
C ASP A 86 -14.42 12.71 -3.33
N ASP A 87 -14.39 13.50 -4.39
CA ASP A 87 -14.53 13.04 -5.78
C ASP A 87 -13.18 12.59 -6.42
N GLY A 88 -12.05 12.76 -5.73
CA GLY A 88 -10.69 12.54 -6.23
C GLY A 88 -10.18 13.62 -7.19
N LYS A 89 -10.82 14.79 -7.25
CA LYS A 89 -10.54 15.87 -8.21
C LYS A 89 -9.67 16.97 -7.61
N ILE A 90 -8.43 16.64 -7.26
CA ILE A 90 -7.50 17.57 -6.59
C ILE A 90 -7.26 18.85 -7.41
N GLY A 91 -7.13 18.76 -8.73
CA GLY A 91 -6.98 19.94 -9.59
C GLY A 91 -8.16 20.91 -9.47
N GLN A 92 -9.39 20.40 -9.42
CA GLN A 92 -10.57 21.24 -9.21
C GLN A 92 -10.63 21.80 -7.78
N ALA A 93 -10.14 21.06 -6.79
CA ALA A 93 -9.96 21.56 -5.43
C ALA A 93 -8.98 22.74 -5.39
N LEU A 94 -7.87 22.65 -6.13
CA LEU A 94 -6.88 23.74 -6.26
C LEU A 94 -7.48 24.96 -6.97
N ASP A 95 -8.19 24.75 -8.08
CA ASP A 95 -8.86 25.82 -8.82
C ASP A 95 -9.82 26.59 -7.92
N VAL A 96 -10.60 25.88 -7.09
CA VAL A 96 -11.55 26.58 -6.21
C VAL A 96 -10.88 27.32 -5.05
N LEU A 97 -9.68 26.93 -4.67
CA LEU A 97 -8.89 27.67 -3.69
C LEU A 97 -8.10 28.82 -4.32
N GLY A 98 -8.34 29.13 -5.60
CA GLY A 98 -7.69 30.22 -6.33
C GLY A 98 -6.27 29.90 -6.76
N ASN A 99 -5.97 28.62 -7.03
CA ASN A 99 -4.63 28.11 -7.33
C ASN A 99 -3.60 28.34 -6.21
N ASP A 100 -4.09 28.50 -4.98
CA ASP A 100 -3.28 28.64 -3.79
C ASP A 100 -2.90 27.25 -3.23
N THR A 101 -1.66 26.83 -3.49
CA THR A 101 -1.13 25.53 -3.05
C THR A 101 -1.01 25.43 -1.53
N ALA A 102 -0.79 26.53 -0.83
CA ALA A 102 -0.71 26.54 0.63
C ALA A 102 -2.09 26.28 1.26
N LYS A 103 -3.14 26.93 0.75
CA LYS A 103 -4.53 26.64 1.15
C LYS A 103 -4.94 25.21 0.84
N LEU A 104 -4.56 24.70 -0.33
CA LEU A 104 -4.85 23.31 -0.68
C LEU A 104 -4.15 22.35 0.30
N GLY A 105 -2.89 22.60 0.63
CA GLY A 105 -2.17 21.84 1.66
C GLY A 105 -2.92 21.82 3.00
N GLN A 106 -3.42 22.96 3.46
CA GLN A 106 -4.19 23.06 4.71
C GLN A 106 -5.53 22.32 4.64
N VAL A 107 -6.26 22.42 3.52
CA VAL A 107 -7.51 21.67 3.33
C VAL A 107 -7.25 20.17 3.31
N ILE A 108 -6.18 19.73 2.63
CA ILE A 108 -5.77 18.32 2.58
C ILE A 108 -5.38 17.81 3.96
N GLN A 109 -4.61 18.57 4.75
CA GLN A 109 -4.26 18.20 6.12
C GLN A 109 -5.51 18.00 6.99
N ASN A 110 -6.49 18.90 6.88
CA ASN A 110 -7.76 18.78 7.59
C ASN A 110 -8.68 17.67 7.04
N TYR A 111 -8.46 17.25 5.80
CA TYR A 111 -9.25 16.23 5.12
C TYR A 111 -8.72 14.82 5.38
N LEU A 112 -7.41 14.68 5.53
CA LEU A 112 -6.70 13.43 5.84
C LEU A 112 -6.67 13.18 7.36
N GLY A 113 -6.11 12.05 7.77
CA GLY A 113 -5.99 11.68 9.18
C GLY A 113 -7.31 11.25 9.79
N ILE A 114 -7.49 11.51 11.09
CA ILE A 114 -8.68 11.09 11.85
C ILE A 114 -9.84 12.06 11.60
N GLN A 115 -10.99 11.50 11.27
CA GLN A 115 -12.25 12.20 11.08
C GLN A 115 -13.32 11.56 11.94
N HIS A 116 -14.18 12.39 12.54
CA HIS A 116 -15.38 11.92 13.22
C HIS A 116 -16.58 12.12 12.30
N GLN A 117 -17.17 11.02 11.80
CA GLN A 117 -18.31 11.06 10.89
C GLN A 117 -19.51 10.37 11.54
N ALA A 118 -20.55 11.15 11.86
CA ALA A 118 -21.77 10.63 12.50
C ALA A 118 -21.53 9.76 13.76
N GLY A 119 -20.47 10.07 14.51
CA GLY A 119 -20.06 9.32 15.71
C GLY A 119 -19.07 8.17 15.46
N GLU A 120 -18.79 7.84 14.20
CA GLU A 120 -17.77 6.84 13.82
C GLU A 120 -16.37 7.46 13.73
N GLN A 121 -15.34 6.69 14.08
CA GLN A 121 -13.94 7.04 13.89
C GLN A 121 -13.47 6.57 12.51
N VAL A 122 -13.11 7.53 11.66
CA VAL A 122 -12.64 7.28 10.28
C VAL A 122 -11.19 7.73 10.15
N ILE A 123 -10.32 6.88 9.62
CA ILE A 123 -8.94 7.26 9.24
C ILE A 123 -8.87 7.42 7.73
N ARG A 124 -8.35 8.54 7.25
CA ARG A 124 -8.10 8.81 5.82
C ARG A 124 -6.61 8.88 5.53
N LEU A 125 -6.11 7.90 4.78
CA LEU A 125 -4.71 7.73 4.42
C LEU A 125 -4.50 8.05 2.94
N PRO A 126 -3.58 8.95 2.58
CA PRO A 126 -3.23 9.15 1.18
C PRO A 126 -2.34 8.02 0.66
N TYR A 127 -2.49 7.66 -0.62
CA TYR A 127 -1.62 6.70 -1.30
C TYR A 127 -1.51 7.03 -2.79
N TYR A 128 -0.39 6.69 -3.43
CA TYR A 128 -0.06 7.20 -4.78
C TYR A 128 -0.69 6.41 -5.95
N ARG A 129 -1.44 5.33 -5.68
CA ARG A 129 -2.06 4.48 -6.71
C ARG A 129 -3.24 3.65 -6.17
N PRO A 130 -4.10 3.10 -7.04
CA PRO A 130 -5.12 2.13 -6.65
C PRO A 130 -4.52 0.81 -6.11
N LEU A 131 -5.29 0.13 -5.23
CA LEU A 131 -4.94 -1.15 -4.59
C LEU A 131 -5.81 -2.29 -5.15
N SER A 132 -5.52 -2.69 -6.39
CA SER A 132 -6.47 -3.46 -7.23
C SER A 132 -6.42 -4.98 -7.07
N ILE A 133 -5.45 -5.55 -6.34
CA ILE A 133 -5.32 -7.02 -6.16
C ILE A 133 -5.24 -7.36 -4.67
N LEU A 134 -6.38 -7.60 -4.05
CA LEU A 134 -6.52 -8.01 -2.65
C LEU A 134 -6.82 -9.52 -2.52
N ASN A 135 -6.25 -10.32 -3.43
CA ASN A 135 -6.45 -11.77 -3.47
C ASN A 135 -5.17 -12.50 -3.06
N PRO A 136 -5.18 -13.26 -1.95
CA PRO A 136 -3.97 -13.88 -1.43
C PRO A 136 -3.33 -14.95 -2.33
N LEU A 137 -4.06 -15.46 -3.33
CA LEU A 137 -3.56 -16.44 -4.31
C LEU A 137 -2.90 -15.77 -5.53
N LYS A 138 -2.92 -14.44 -5.62
CA LYS A 138 -2.29 -13.69 -6.72
C LYS A 138 -1.01 -13.02 -6.24
N SER A 139 -0.19 -12.58 -7.21
CA SER A 139 0.98 -11.77 -6.90
C SER A 139 0.52 -10.39 -6.40
N MET A 140 0.92 -10.06 -5.18
CA MET A 140 0.54 -8.82 -4.49
C MET A 140 1.79 -8.01 -4.16
N ARG A 141 1.71 -6.69 -4.36
CA ARG A 141 2.75 -5.76 -3.89
C ARG A 141 2.63 -5.61 -2.36
N ARG A 142 3.65 -5.05 -1.72
CA ARG A 142 3.73 -4.93 -0.24
C ARG A 142 2.50 -4.31 0.41
N SER A 143 1.89 -3.32 -0.24
CA SER A 143 0.71 -2.62 0.29
C SER A 143 -0.54 -3.49 0.24
N GLU A 144 -0.79 -4.21 -0.85
CA GLU A 144 -1.86 -5.20 -0.94
C GLU A 144 -1.67 -6.35 0.04
N GLN A 145 -0.43 -6.79 0.30
CA GLN A 145 -0.14 -7.77 1.34
C GLN A 145 -0.53 -7.24 2.74
N HIS A 146 -0.25 -5.96 3.02
CA HIS A 146 -0.66 -5.34 4.28
C HIS A 146 -2.19 -5.31 4.42
N ILE A 147 -2.90 -4.82 3.40
CA ILE A 147 -4.36 -4.77 3.39
C ILE A 147 -4.98 -6.17 3.51
N THR A 148 -4.43 -7.15 2.80
CA THR A 148 -4.86 -8.55 2.87
C THR A 148 -4.80 -9.12 4.30
N ARG A 149 -3.79 -8.75 5.09
CA ARG A 149 -3.68 -9.18 6.50
C ARG A 149 -4.78 -8.60 7.39
N GLN A 150 -5.40 -7.49 6.98
CA GLN A 150 -6.54 -6.88 7.68
C GLN A 150 -7.87 -7.55 7.28
N ILE A 151 -7.94 -8.11 6.06
CA ILE A 151 -9.15 -8.71 5.50
C ILE A 151 -9.27 -10.19 5.85
N PHE A 152 -8.16 -10.92 5.90
CA PHE A 152 -8.18 -12.37 6.03
C PHE A 152 -7.42 -12.87 7.26
N SER A 153 -7.91 -13.98 7.82
CA SER A 153 -7.23 -14.72 8.88
C SER A 153 -6.60 -16.01 8.35
N GLY A 154 -5.51 -16.44 8.98
CA GLY A 154 -4.85 -17.72 8.72
C GLY A 154 -5.07 -18.70 9.86
N LEU A 155 -4.45 -19.88 9.81
CA LEU A 155 -4.40 -20.75 11.00
C LEU A 155 -3.60 -20.11 12.12
N THR A 156 -2.48 -19.49 11.76
CA THR A 156 -1.56 -18.78 12.64
C THR A 156 -1.30 -17.38 12.07
N ARG A 157 -0.70 -16.51 12.89
CA ARG A 157 -0.30 -15.15 12.50
C ARG A 157 0.99 -14.76 13.22
N LEU A 158 1.61 -13.67 12.77
CA LEU A 158 2.65 -12.98 13.54
C LEU A 158 2.03 -11.84 14.34
N ASP A 159 2.55 -11.58 15.53
CA ASP A 159 2.28 -10.33 16.26
C ASP A 159 3.29 -9.23 15.90
N GLU A 160 3.17 -8.09 16.58
CA GLU A 160 4.05 -6.92 16.43
C GLU A 160 5.51 -7.15 16.87
N HIS A 161 5.77 -8.26 17.58
CA HIS A 161 7.09 -8.74 17.97
C HIS A 161 7.59 -9.88 17.08
N GLU A 162 6.87 -10.14 15.97
CA GLU A 162 7.18 -11.18 14.99
C GLU A 162 7.24 -12.58 15.60
N GLN A 163 6.45 -12.80 16.65
CA GLN A 163 6.24 -14.10 17.27
C GLN A 163 4.98 -14.74 16.72
N ILE A 164 5.02 -16.07 16.60
CA ILE A 164 3.88 -16.85 16.09
C ILE A 164 2.79 -16.86 17.16
N GLN A 165 1.60 -16.44 16.75
CA GLN A 165 0.40 -16.42 17.57
C GLN A 165 -0.72 -17.24 16.94
N ALA A 166 -1.64 -17.66 17.80
CA ALA A 166 -2.93 -18.20 17.40
C ALA A 166 -3.75 -17.19 16.58
N ASP A 167 -4.47 -17.71 15.59
CA ASP A 167 -5.42 -16.96 14.77
C ASP A 167 -6.73 -17.77 14.67
N LEU A 168 -7.09 -18.31 13.49
CA LEU A 168 -8.24 -19.22 13.37
C LEU A 168 -8.01 -20.53 14.14
N ALA A 169 -6.77 -21.02 14.19
CA ALA A 169 -6.40 -22.09 15.10
C ALA A 169 -6.05 -21.48 16.46
N HIS A 170 -6.74 -21.91 17.52
CA HIS A 170 -6.44 -21.45 18.88
C HIS A 170 -5.29 -22.25 19.53
N SER A 171 -4.94 -23.40 18.97
CA SER A 171 -3.82 -24.25 19.40
C SER A 171 -3.40 -25.20 18.26
N TRP A 172 -2.17 -25.68 18.30
CA TRP A 172 -1.63 -26.68 17.38
C TRP A 172 -0.47 -27.45 18.00
N GLN A 173 -0.15 -28.61 17.42
CA GLN A 173 0.95 -29.46 17.86
C GLN A 173 1.53 -30.25 16.69
N ALA A 174 2.84 -30.52 16.74
CA ALA A 174 3.47 -31.52 15.90
C ALA A 174 3.19 -32.91 16.49
N LEU A 175 2.63 -33.81 15.68
CA LEU A 175 2.49 -35.23 16.02
C LEU A 175 3.73 -36.03 15.56
N SER A 176 4.39 -35.54 14.52
CA SER A 176 5.71 -35.97 14.06
C SER A 176 6.36 -34.83 13.26
N ASP A 177 7.59 -35.03 12.75
CA ASP A 177 8.26 -34.06 11.86
C ASP A 177 7.49 -33.79 10.54
N THR A 178 6.55 -34.68 10.17
CA THR A 178 5.76 -34.60 8.93
C THR A 178 4.25 -34.57 9.16
N HIS A 179 3.78 -34.47 10.41
CA HIS A 179 2.35 -34.48 10.72
C HIS A 179 2.03 -33.43 11.78
N TRP A 180 1.20 -32.46 11.41
CA TRP A 180 0.74 -31.39 12.29
C TRP A 180 -0.77 -31.47 12.51
N ARG A 181 -1.20 -31.15 13.73
CA ARG A 181 -2.62 -30.99 14.09
C ARG A 181 -2.91 -29.59 14.57
N PHE A 182 -3.97 -28.99 14.05
CA PHE A 182 -4.47 -27.66 14.41
C PHE A 182 -5.92 -27.75 14.92
N TYR A 183 -6.22 -26.97 15.97
CA TYR A 183 -7.53 -26.90 16.60
C TYR A 183 -8.17 -25.53 16.33
N LEU A 184 -9.29 -25.52 15.62
CA LEU A 184 -9.98 -24.34 15.11
C LEU A 184 -10.96 -23.76 16.13
N ARG A 185 -11.13 -22.44 16.08
CA ARG A 185 -12.20 -21.76 16.83
C ARG A 185 -13.58 -22.10 16.23
N PRO A 186 -14.56 -22.54 17.03
CA PRO A 186 -15.92 -22.71 16.56
C PRO A 186 -16.62 -21.35 16.37
N GLY A 187 -17.64 -21.32 15.51
CA GLY A 187 -18.53 -20.15 15.37
C GLY A 187 -17.99 -18.97 14.57
N VAL A 188 -16.79 -19.08 13.98
CA VAL A 188 -16.22 -18.04 13.11
C VAL A 188 -17.09 -17.84 11.86
N ARG A 189 -17.24 -16.58 11.43
CA ARG A 189 -18.01 -16.20 10.23
C ARG A 189 -17.16 -15.38 9.27
N PHE A 190 -17.40 -15.58 7.97
CA PHE A 190 -16.94 -14.68 6.93
C PHE A 190 -17.66 -13.33 7.00
N HIS A 191 -17.09 -12.29 6.40
CA HIS A 191 -17.67 -10.93 6.38
C HIS A 191 -19.08 -10.87 5.79
N ASN A 192 -19.46 -11.82 4.94
CA ASN A 192 -20.81 -11.95 4.38
C ASN A 192 -21.80 -12.72 5.29
N GLY A 193 -21.42 -12.98 6.54
CA GLY A 193 -22.24 -13.67 7.55
C GLY A 193 -22.25 -15.21 7.47
N GLN A 194 -21.68 -15.80 6.41
CA GLN A 194 -21.63 -17.26 6.27
C GLN A 194 -20.68 -17.89 7.30
N PRO A 195 -21.01 -19.09 7.83
CA PRO A 195 -20.12 -19.77 8.76
C PRO A 195 -18.85 -20.25 8.07
N LEU A 196 -17.71 -20.09 8.74
CA LEU A 196 -16.48 -20.77 8.39
C LEU A 196 -16.60 -22.23 8.85
N LEU A 197 -16.45 -23.17 7.92
CA LEU A 197 -16.52 -24.60 8.19
C LEU A 197 -15.15 -25.22 7.94
N THR A 198 -14.88 -26.33 8.62
CA THR A 198 -13.59 -27.05 8.53
C THR A 198 -13.21 -27.40 7.08
N ARG A 199 -14.19 -27.76 6.24
CA ARG A 199 -13.96 -28.02 4.80
C ARG A 199 -13.41 -26.83 4.02
N HIS A 200 -13.75 -25.59 4.41
CA HIS A 200 -13.23 -24.39 3.75
C HIS A 200 -11.74 -24.23 4.05
N VAL A 201 -11.34 -24.50 5.30
CA VAL A 201 -9.93 -24.51 5.71
C VAL A 201 -9.15 -25.57 4.93
N VAL A 202 -9.67 -26.82 4.89
CA VAL A 202 -9.07 -27.91 4.10
C VAL A 202 -8.87 -27.49 2.63
N GLN A 203 -9.91 -26.92 2.01
CA GLN A 203 -9.85 -26.49 0.62
C GLN A 203 -8.81 -25.38 0.39
N SER A 204 -8.74 -24.38 1.27
CA SER A 204 -7.74 -23.30 1.18
C SER A 204 -6.32 -23.83 1.28
N LEU A 205 -6.04 -24.70 2.26
CA LEU A 205 -4.71 -25.28 2.45
C LEU A 205 -4.30 -26.26 1.34
N LEU A 206 -5.25 -26.98 0.74
CA LEU A 206 -4.96 -27.78 -0.45
C LEU A 206 -4.68 -26.91 -1.68
N SER A 207 -5.32 -25.74 -1.79
CA SER A 207 -5.14 -24.84 -2.93
C SER A 207 -3.77 -24.18 -3.01
N ILE A 208 -3.08 -24.03 -1.88
CA ILE A 208 -1.75 -23.41 -1.83
C ILE A 208 -0.61 -24.37 -2.19
N ARG A 209 -0.89 -25.67 -2.36
CA ARG A 209 0.11 -26.70 -2.75
C ARG A 209 0.81 -26.41 -4.08
N SER A 210 0.22 -25.59 -4.94
CA SER A 210 0.84 -25.16 -6.19
C SER A 210 1.96 -24.14 -5.99
N PHE A 211 2.06 -23.55 -4.80
CA PHE A 211 3.12 -22.62 -4.45
C PHE A 211 4.31 -23.36 -3.83
N ASN A 212 5.52 -22.91 -4.15
CA ASN A 212 6.74 -23.63 -3.78
C ASN A 212 6.89 -23.75 -2.27
N LEU A 213 6.53 -22.69 -1.52
CA LEU A 213 6.58 -22.70 -0.05
C LEU A 213 5.70 -23.79 0.57
N PHE A 214 4.62 -24.21 -0.09
CA PHE A 214 3.67 -25.19 0.46
C PHE A 214 3.58 -26.49 -0.35
N SER A 215 4.46 -26.66 -1.34
CA SER A 215 4.49 -27.80 -2.26
C SER A 215 4.69 -29.15 -1.56
N HIS A 216 5.30 -29.15 -0.38
CA HIS A 216 5.51 -30.32 0.47
C HIS A 216 4.27 -30.73 1.28
N ILE A 217 3.19 -29.94 1.28
CA ILE A 217 1.91 -30.40 1.85
C ILE A 217 1.40 -31.55 0.96
N ASN A 218 1.33 -32.75 1.54
CA ASN A 218 0.87 -33.94 0.85
C ASN A 218 -0.66 -34.08 0.95
N LYS A 219 -1.17 -33.93 2.17
CA LYS A 219 -2.59 -34.15 2.48
C LYS A 219 -3.05 -33.20 3.57
N VAL A 220 -4.32 -32.79 3.49
CA VAL A 220 -5.00 -32.05 4.55
C VAL A 220 -6.32 -32.76 4.82
N THR A 221 -6.55 -33.13 6.07
CA THR A 221 -7.76 -33.85 6.50
C THR A 221 -8.37 -33.21 7.74
N SER A 222 -9.57 -33.65 8.09
CA SER A 222 -10.26 -33.25 9.31
C SER A 222 -10.75 -34.50 10.03
N PRO A 223 -10.04 -34.98 11.06
CA PRO A 223 -10.43 -36.19 11.77
C PRO A 223 -11.69 -35.99 12.63
N SER A 224 -12.04 -34.75 12.96
CA SER A 224 -13.25 -34.35 13.67
C SER A 224 -13.58 -32.88 13.39
N GLU A 225 -14.78 -32.43 13.75
CA GLU A 225 -15.14 -31.02 13.63
C GLU A 225 -14.11 -30.13 14.33
N TRP A 226 -13.78 -29.00 13.70
CA TRP A 226 -12.80 -28.03 14.21
C TRP A 226 -11.38 -28.58 14.39
N VAL A 227 -11.06 -29.76 13.87
CA VAL A 227 -9.69 -30.30 13.86
C VAL A 227 -9.19 -30.43 12.43
N ILE A 228 -7.97 -29.98 12.18
CA ILE A 228 -7.27 -30.09 10.90
C ILE A 228 -5.96 -30.85 11.12
N ASP A 229 -5.76 -31.89 10.33
CA ASP A 229 -4.49 -32.61 10.24
C ASP A 229 -3.83 -32.30 8.89
N ILE A 230 -2.54 -31.95 8.92
CA ILE A 230 -1.71 -31.69 7.74
C ILE A 230 -0.58 -32.71 7.71
N ASP A 231 -0.58 -33.55 6.67
CA ASP A 231 0.49 -34.50 6.39
C ASP A 231 1.44 -33.89 5.34
N LEU A 232 2.74 -33.99 5.60
CA LEU A 232 3.80 -33.43 4.78
C LEU A 232 4.60 -34.53 4.08
N ALA A 233 5.04 -34.27 2.85
CA ALA A 233 5.93 -35.14 2.08
C ALA A 233 7.40 -35.04 2.54
N LYS A 234 7.75 -33.93 3.20
CA LYS A 234 9.08 -33.65 3.76
C LYS A 234 8.92 -33.05 5.17
N PRO A 235 9.89 -33.28 6.08
CA PRO A 235 9.91 -32.63 7.39
C PRO A 235 9.80 -31.11 7.32
N ASP A 236 8.92 -30.52 8.12
CA ASP A 236 8.85 -29.06 8.31
C ASP A 236 8.42 -28.72 9.74
N ARG A 237 9.40 -28.45 10.58
CA ARG A 237 9.20 -28.03 11.98
C ARG A 237 8.68 -26.60 12.10
N TYR A 238 8.71 -25.84 11.02
CA TYR A 238 8.32 -24.43 10.96
C TYR A 238 7.03 -24.23 10.16
N LEU A 239 6.24 -25.29 9.90
CA LEU A 239 4.96 -25.18 9.22
C LEU A 239 4.03 -24.12 9.85
N PRO A 240 3.88 -24.02 11.20
CA PRO A 240 3.08 -22.95 11.80
C PRO A 240 3.56 -21.54 11.46
N LEU A 241 4.86 -21.34 11.24
CA LEU A 241 5.43 -20.07 10.78
C LEU A 241 5.10 -19.82 9.32
N ALA A 242 5.28 -20.82 8.45
CA ALA A 242 4.94 -20.71 7.02
C ALA A 242 3.46 -20.38 6.82
N LEU A 243 2.56 -20.91 7.66
CA LEU A 243 1.12 -20.64 7.64
C LEU A 243 0.74 -19.20 8.06
N THR A 244 1.69 -18.37 8.51
CA THR A 244 1.46 -16.95 8.76
C THR A 244 1.46 -16.11 7.47
N GLU A 245 2.01 -16.66 6.38
CA GLU A 245 2.12 -16.00 5.08
C GLU A 245 0.77 -15.62 4.48
N SER A 246 0.76 -14.55 3.70
CA SER A 246 -0.48 -14.06 3.06
C SER A 246 -1.10 -15.14 2.17
N ARG A 247 -0.30 -15.93 1.45
CA ARG A 247 -0.80 -17.05 0.63
C ARG A 247 -1.59 -18.09 1.42
N ALA A 248 -1.26 -18.31 2.70
CA ALA A 248 -1.89 -19.32 3.56
C ALA A 248 -3.20 -18.85 4.23
N LYS A 249 -3.71 -17.67 3.89
CA LYS A 249 -4.97 -17.17 4.43
C LYS A 249 -6.17 -18.01 3.98
N ILE A 250 -7.15 -18.15 4.87
CA ILE A 250 -8.35 -18.95 4.61
C ILE A 250 -9.36 -18.10 3.84
N LEU A 251 -9.81 -18.62 2.71
CA LEU A 251 -10.59 -17.88 1.72
C LEU A 251 -12.02 -18.40 1.64
N LEU A 252 -12.93 -17.53 1.22
CA LEU A 252 -14.27 -17.96 0.83
C LEU A 252 -14.15 -19.01 -0.31
N PRO A 253 -14.97 -20.08 -0.34
CA PRO A 253 -14.91 -21.08 -1.42
C PRO A 253 -15.10 -20.44 -2.79
N ARG A 254 -14.33 -20.91 -3.79
CA ARG A 254 -14.35 -20.34 -5.16
C ARG A 254 -15.76 -20.26 -5.76
N SER A 255 -16.60 -21.25 -5.50
CA SER A 255 -18.00 -21.30 -5.97
C SER A 255 -18.92 -20.24 -5.37
N ARG A 256 -18.44 -19.47 -4.38
CA ARG A 256 -19.18 -18.40 -3.70
C ARG A 256 -18.51 -17.03 -3.86
N ARG A 257 -17.44 -16.95 -4.65
CA ARG A 257 -16.77 -15.69 -4.96
C ARG A 257 -17.50 -15.01 -6.12
N ASN A 258 -17.57 -13.69 -6.07
CA ASN A 258 -17.98 -12.84 -7.20
C ASN A 258 -16.84 -12.70 -8.22
N ASP A 259 -17.15 -12.16 -9.39
CA ASP A 259 -16.14 -11.91 -10.44
C ASP A 259 -15.11 -10.85 -9.99
N ASP A 260 -15.56 -9.85 -9.21
CA ASP A 260 -14.71 -8.78 -8.67
C ASP A 260 -13.98 -9.15 -7.38
N TYR A 261 -13.76 -10.45 -7.11
CA TYR A 261 -13.18 -10.92 -5.84
C TYR A 261 -11.80 -10.36 -5.54
N ASP A 262 -11.03 -10.01 -6.57
CA ASP A 262 -9.71 -9.37 -6.38
C ASP A 262 -9.84 -7.94 -5.81
N LEU A 263 -10.94 -7.24 -6.09
CA LEU A 263 -11.19 -5.89 -5.59
C LEU A 263 -11.99 -5.90 -4.29
N LEU A 264 -12.99 -6.77 -4.21
CA LEU A 264 -13.95 -6.88 -3.10
C LEU A 264 -13.91 -8.28 -2.46
N PRO A 265 -12.76 -8.71 -1.92
CA PRO A 265 -12.63 -10.02 -1.29
C PRO A 265 -13.49 -10.13 -0.02
N VAL A 266 -13.91 -11.36 0.27
CA VAL A 266 -14.58 -11.73 1.52
C VAL A 266 -13.65 -12.61 2.34
N GLY A 267 -13.29 -12.14 3.53
CA GLY A 267 -12.44 -12.86 4.48
C GLY A 267 -13.11 -13.07 5.84
N THR A 268 -12.28 -13.31 6.85
CA THR A 268 -12.68 -13.50 8.26
C THR A 268 -11.93 -12.57 9.20
N GLY A 269 -11.13 -11.65 8.65
CA GLY A 269 -10.28 -10.73 9.38
C GLY A 269 -11.04 -9.56 10.01
N PRO A 270 -10.31 -8.68 10.72
CA PRO A 270 -10.88 -7.56 11.48
C PRO A 270 -11.63 -6.53 10.64
N TYR A 271 -11.28 -6.36 9.36
CA TYR A 271 -11.89 -5.41 8.45
C TYR A 271 -12.48 -6.10 7.22
N ARG A 272 -13.62 -5.62 6.72
CA ARG A 272 -14.19 -5.99 5.42
C ARG A 272 -13.98 -4.88 4.41
N VAL A 273 -13.89 -5.22 3.12
CA VAL A 273 -13.87 -4.22 2.05
C VAL A 273 -15.30 -3.75 1.78
N GLU A 274 -15.55 -2.46 1.94
CA GLU A 274 -16.85 -1.84 1.62
C GLU A 274 -16.85 -1.26 0.19
N ARG A 275 -15.70 -0.74 -0.25
CA ARG A 275 -15.50 -0.18 -1.59
C ARG A 275 -14.03 -0.27 -1.99
N ASN A 276 -13.74 -0.54 -3.26
CA ASN A 276 -12.39 -0.47 -3.82
C ASN A 276 -12.48 -0.10 -5.31
N ASP A 277 -12.04 1.11 -5.65
CA ASP A 277 -12.03 1.62 -7.02
C ASP A 277 -10.73 2.40 -7.33
N ASP A 278 -10.71 3.10 -8.45
CA ASP A 278 -9.58 3.90 -8.91
C ASP A 278 -9.28 5.12 -8.01
N LYS A 279 -10.23 5.52 -7.16
CA LYS A 279 -10.12 6.71 -6.30
C LYS A 279 -9.84 6.35 -4.86
N LYS A 280 -10.42 5.27 -4.34
CA LYS A 280 -10.22 4.87 -2.96
C LYS A 280 -10.52 3.40 -2.66
N LEU A 281 -9.87 2.92 -1.60
CA LEU A 281 -10.23 1.73 -0.85
C LEU A 281 -10.90 2.15 0.46
N VAL A 282 -12.04 1.54 0.80
CA VAL A 282 -12.74 1.72 2.07
C VAL A 282 -12.83 0.38 2.78
N LEU A 283 -12.22 0.30 3.96
CA LEU A 283 -12.27 -0.82 4.88
C LEU A 283 -13.16 -0.47 6.06
N ARG A 284 -14.07 -1.37 6.44
CA ARG A 284 -14.95 -1.19 7.59
C ARG A 284 -14.75 -2.27 8.63
N ALA A 285 -14.67 -1.89 9.90
CA ALA A 285 -14.55 -2.83 11.01
C ALA A 285 -15.67 -3.87 10.94
N TYR A 286 -15.31 -5.14 11.13
CA TYR A 286 -16.25 -6.25 11.10
C TYR A 286 -16.68 -6.61 12.52
N ASP A 287 -17.91 -6.25 12.89
CA ASP A 287 -18.45 -6.51 14.22
C ASP A 287 -18.55 -8.00 14.56
N GLY A 288 -18.64 -8.87 13.54
CA GLY A 288 -18.64 -10.32 13.69
C GLY A 288 -17.26 -10.96 13.77
N TYR A 289 -16.18 -10.16 13.91
CA TYR A 289 -14.82 -10.67 14.03
C TYR A 289 -14.68 -11.51 15.30
N PHE A 290 -14.01 -12.66 15.20
CA PHE A 290 -13.90 -13.61 16.30
C PHE A 290 -12.86 -13.20 17.36
N GLY A 291 -12.03 -12.20 17.05
CA GLY A 291 -11.11 -11.56 17.99
C GLY A 291 -11.71 -10.28 18.58
N PHE A 292 -10.85 -9.37 19.02
CA PHE A 292 -11.29 -8.04 19.41
C PHE A 292 -11.63 -7.22 18.17
N ARG A 293 -12.83 -6.65 18.14
CA ARG A 293 -13.22 -5.68 17.11
C ARG A 293 -12.21 -4.52 17.08
N PRO A 294 -11.75 -4.08 15.90
CA PRO A 294 -10.97 -2.86 15.78
C PRO A 294 -11.66 -1.65 16.44
N LEU A 295 -10.84 -0.75 16.98
CA LEU A 295 -11.31 0.47 17.64
C LEU A 295 -11.63 1.58 16.63
N ILE A 296 -11.05 1.53 15.44
CA ILE A 296 -11.36 2.41 14.32
C ILE A 296 -12.46 1.76 13.49
N ASP A 297 -13.50 2.53 13.17
CA ASP A 297 -14.67 2.02 12.46
C ASP A 297 -14.41 1.89 10.96
N THR A 298 -13.73 2.88 10.37
CA THR A 298 -13.48 2.93 8.93
C THR A 298 -12.06 3.39 8.62
N VAL A 299 -11.40 2.72 7.68
CA VAL A 299 -10.13 3.16 7.09
C VAL A 299 -10.33 3.40 5.60
N GLU A 300 -10.13 4.64 5.16
CA GLU A 300 -10.16 5.03 3.76
C GLU A 300 -8.73 5.27 3.26
N VAL A 301 -8.32 4.56 2.22
CA VAL A 301 -7.06 4.82 1.50
C VAL A 301 -7.40 5.55 0.21
N TRP A 302 -7.02 6.82 0.13
CA TRP A 302 -7.33 7.73 -0.98
C TRP A 302 -6.19 7.78 -1.97
N VAL A 303 -6.51 7.60 -3.25
CA VAL A 303 -5.54 7.70 -4.35
C VAL A 303 -5.28 9.16 -4.68
N ILE A 304 -4.03 9.58 -4.53
CA ILE A 304 -3.54 10.91 -4.81
C ILE A 304 -2.73 10.85 -6.11
N ASP A 305 -3.10 11.68 -7.08
CA ASP A 305 -2.37 11.80 -8.34
C ASP A 305 -0.92 12.22 -8.08
N LYS A 306 0.01 11.62 -8.83
CA LYS A 306 1.44 11.93 -8.80
C LYS A 306 1.71 13.43 -8.97
N ALA A 307 0.90 14.16 -9.75
CA ALA A 307 1.04 15.60 -9.93
C ALA A 307 0.93 16.39 -8.61
N TYR A 308 0.25 15.84 -7.61
CA TYR A 308 0.01 16.48 -6.32
C TYR A 308 0.67 15.71 -5.15
N SER A 309 1.43 14.65 -5.42
CA SER A 309 2.00 13.79 -4.37
C SER A 309 2.93 14.56 -3.43
N SER A 310 3.76 15.47 -3.96
CA SER A 310 4.65 16.31 -3.14
C SER A 310 3.92 17.29 -2.20
N MET A 311 2.64 17.57 -2.46
CA MET A 311 1.80 18.41 -1.60
C MET A 311 1.15 17.62 -0.47
N VAL A 312 1.03 16.29 -0.63
CA VAL A 312 0.33 15.40 0.31
C VAL A 312 1.29 14.55 1.12
N PHE A 313 2.44 14.19 0.57
CA PHE A 313 3.50 13.48 1.27
C PHE A 313 4.63 14.48 1.47
N PRO A 314 4.75 15.12 2.66
CA PRO A 314 5.88 15.99 2.95
C PRO A 314 7.16 15.18 2.75
N SER A 315 8.02 15.64 1.84
CA SER A 315 9.37 15.11 1.73
C SER A 315 10.10 15.30 3.06
N ILE A 316 11.01 14.40 3.40
CA ILE A 316 11.92 14.50 4.56
C ILE A 316 12.70 15.84 4.57
N SER A 317 12.71 16.58 3.44
CA SER A 317 13.42 17.84 3.25
C SER A 317 12.66 19.15 3.54
N ASN A 318 11.33 19.18 3.73
CA ASN A 318 10.62 20.44 4.04
C ASN A 318 9.83 20.35 5.34
N PRO A 319 10.44 20.71 6.49
CA PRO A 319 9.69 20.93 7.69
C PRO A 319 8.97 22.27 7.51
N ILE A 320 7.68 22.25 7.19
CA ILE A 320 6.82 23.25 7.82
C ILE A 320 6.70 22.76 9.27
N THR A 321 7.77 22.97 10.03
CA THR A 321 7.80 22.77 11.48
C THR A 321 6.74 23.68 12.05
N SER A 322 5.58 23.12 12.36
CA SER A 322 4.94 23.57 13.59
C SER A 322 5.96 23.25 14.70
N GLU A 323 6.24 24.21 15.59
CA GLU A 323 7.26 24.08 16.64
C GLU A 323 6.92 23.00 17.71
N ARG A 324 6.11 21.99 17.38
CA ARG A 324 5.74 20.88 18.25
C ARG A 324 5.50 19.58 17.45
N SER A 325 6.55 18.86 17.11
CA SER A 325 6.74 17.47 17.57
C SER A 325 8.04 16.88 17.02
N SER A 326 8.82 16.26 17.90
CA SER A 326 10.01 15.50 17.55
C SER A 326 9.65 14.01 17.43
N SER A 327 10.30 13.34 16.47
CA SER A 327 10.34 11.90 16.16
C SER A 327 9.21 11.31 15.28
N ASP A 328 9.38 11.36 13.96
CA ASP A 328 8.80 10.33 13.09
C ASP A 328 9.35 8.95 13.48
N GLU A 329 8.48 7.92 13.56
CA GLU A 329 8.95 6.54 13.73
C GLU A 329 9.25 5.97 12.34
N VAL A 330 10.47 6.22 11.87
CA VAL A 330 10.98 5.64 10.63
C VAL A 330 11.83 4.41 10.91
N LYS A 331 11.70 3.41 10.05
CA LYS A 331 12.52 2.20 10.05
C LYS A 331 13.02 1.92 8.65
N LEU A 332 14.20 1.35 8.54
CA LEU A 332 14.70 0.91 7.26
C LEU A 332 13.85 -0.27 6.76
N ASP A 333 13.58 -0.31 5.46
CA ASP A 333 13.01 -1.46 4.77
C ASP A 333 13.85 -2.72 5.11
N PRO A 334 13.24 -3.85 5.53
CA PRO A 334 13.98 -5.08 5.83
C PRO A 334 14.72 -5.66 4.62
N GLY A 335 14.37 -5.24 3.40
CA GLY A 335 15.02 -5.64 2.17
C GLY A 335 15.56 -4.48 1.36
N CYS A 336 15.72 -4.71 0.05
CA CYS A 336 16.21 -3.70 -0.89
C CYS A 336 15.40 -3.69 -2.19
N MET A 337 15.50 -2.61 -2.93
CA MET A 337 15.26 -2.64 -4.37
C MET A 337 16.45 -3.29 -5.05
N TYR A 338 16.19 -4.16 -6.01
CA TYR A 338 17.24 -4.94 -6.67
C TYR A 338 16.95 -5.15 -8.15
N LEU A 339 18.03 -5.44 -8.90
CA LEU A 339 17.92 -5.99 -10.25
C LEU A 339 17.97 -7.51 -10.16
N LEU A 340 16.99 -8.19 -10.75
CA LEU A 340 17.01 -9.62 -10.97
C LEU A 340 17.48 -9.88 -12.39
N LEU A 341 18.62 -10.55 -12.54
CA LEU A 341 19.16 -10.92 -13.84
C LEU A 341 18.53 -12.22 -14.32
N ASN A 342 18.09 -12.27 -15.57
CA ASN A 342 17.61 -13.50 -16.17
C ASN A 342 18.80 -14.38 -16.59
N ARG A 343 19.18 -15.28 -15.69
CA ARG A 343 20.25 -16.28 -15.82
C ARG A 343 19.80 -17.56 -16.53
N ARG A 344 18.50 -17.73 -16.80
CA ARG A 344 17.93 -18.94 -17.41
C ARG A 344 17.97 -18.88 -18.93
N ASN A 345 17.35 -17.85 -19.51
CA ASN A 345 17.21 -17.67 -20.95
C ASN A 345 17.51 -16.24 -21.44
N GLY A 346 17.70 -15.29 -20.53
CA GLY A 346 18.17 -13.94 -20.86
C GLY A 346 19.67 -13.86 -21.12
N ILE A 347 20.14 -12.67 -21.50
CA ILE A 347 21.55 -12.43 -21.85
C ILE A 347 22.51 -12.77 -20.72
N ALA A 348 22.06 -12.56 -19.48
CA ALA A 348 22.85 -12.80 -18.29
C ALA A 348 23.12 -14.29 -18.07
N LYS A 349 22.52 -15.22 -18.82
CA LYS A 349 22.97 -16.62 -18.84
C LYS A 349 24.47 -16.75 -19.13
N ASN A 350 25.03 -15.85 -19.94
CA ASN A 350 26.48 -15.73 -20.11
C ASN A 350 27.11 -15.08 -18.85
N PRO A 351 28.05 -15.75 -18.16
CA PRO A 351 28.69 -15.22 -16.95
C PRO A 351 29.46 -13.92 -17.17
N HIS A 352 29.98 -13.66 -18.38
CA HIS A 352 30.61 -12.38 -18.70
C HIS A 352 29.59 -11.24 -18.72
N TRP A 353 28.41 -11.48 -19.30
CA TRP A 353 27.31 -10.51 -19.30
C TRP A 353 26.81 -10.23 -17.89
N ALA A 354 26.61 -11.26 -17.07
CA ALA A 354 26.15 -11.04 -15.69
C ALA A 354 27.18 -10.29 -14.85
N SER A 355 28.47 -10.64 -14.95
CA SER A 355 29.54 -9.90 -14.28
C SER A 355 29.60 -8.44 -14.74
N TYR A 356 29.52 -8.20 -16.04
CA TYR A 356 29.51 -6.85 -16.61
C TYR A 356 28.34 -6.02 -16.07
N LEU A 357 27.12 -6.57 -16.14
CA LEU A 357 25.90 -5.90 -15.65
C LEU A 357 25.98 -5.63 -14.14
N SER A 358 26.45 -6.58 -13.33
CA SER A 358 26.60 -6.38 -11.88
C SER A 358 27.61 -5.31 -11.50
N GLN A 359 28.64 -5.09 -12.32
CA GLN A 359 29.60 -4.00 -12.10
C GLN A 359 29.03 -2.66 -12.58
N ARG A 360 28.47 -2.60 -13.79
CA ARG A 360 27.99 -1.37 -14.43
C ARG A 360 26.69 -0.83 -13.85
N LEU A 361 25.82 -1.71 -13.38
CA LEU A 361 24.52 -1.35 -12.80
C LEU A 361 24.52 -1.55 -11.28
N SER A 362 25.70 -1.50 -10.64
CA SER A 362 25.79 -1.57 -9.18
C SER A 362 25.06 -0.37 -8.53
N GLY A 363 24.56 -0.55 -7.31
CA GLY A 363 23.91 0.54 -6.57
C GLY A 363 24.76 1.81 -6.48
N PHE A 364 26.10 1.67 -6.38
CA PHE A 364 27.03 2.80 -6.39
C PHE A 364 27.07 3.55 -7.73
N GLU A 365 27.12 2.83 -8.86
CA GLU A 365 27.11 3.47 -10.18
C GLU A 365 25.77 4.14 -10.46
N LEU A 366 24.66 3.47 -10.15
CA LEU A 366 23.32 4.06 -10.33
C LEU A 366 23.14 5.33 -9.48
N PHE A 367 23.63 5.33 -8.24
CA PHE A 367 23.47 6.46 -7.31
C PHE A 367 24.05 7.77 -7.85
N LYS A 368 25.14 7.72 -8.63
CA LYS A 368 25.80 8.92 -9.19
C LYS A 368 24.94 9.68 -10.21
N HIS A 369 23.99 8.99 -10.84
CA HIS A 369 23.16 9.52 -11.91
C HIS A 369 21.72 9.78 -11.48
N LEU A 370 21.36 9.43 -10.23
CA LEU A 370 20.02 9.67 -9.70
C LEU A 370 19.84 11.17 -9.36
N PRO A 371 18.67 11.76 -9.65
CA PRO A 371 18.34 13.11 -9.23
C PRO A 371 18.37 13.27 -7.70
N GLU A 372 19.02 14.32 -7.20
CA GLU A 372 19.20 14.56 -5.76
C GLU A 372 17.86 14.73 -5.02
N ASP A 373 16.90 15.41 -5.64
CA ASP A 373 15.54 15.58 -5.11
C ASP A 373 14.86 14.23 -4.86
N LYS A 374 15.04 13.26 -5.76
CA LYS A 374 14.46 11.91 -5.63
C LYS A 374 15.15 11.05 -4.57
N ILE A 375 16.47 11.20 -4.43
CA ILE A 375 17.23 10.51 -3.37
C ILE A 375 16.72 10.97 -2.00
N VAL A 376 16.54 12.28 -1.83
CA VAL A 376 16.10 12.89 -0.57
C VAL A 376 14.62 12.57 -0.30
N GLU A 377 13.75 12.72 -1.30
CA GLU A 377 12.29 12.47 -1.18
C GLU A 377 11.98 11.08 -0.65
N LEU A 378 12.75 10.07 -1.06
CA LEU A 378 12.49 8.67 -0.73
C LEU A 378 13.50 8.05 0.23
N GLY A 379 14.41 8.87 0.77
CA GLY A 379 15.41 8.44 1.75
C GLY A 379 16.22 7.23 1.28
N LEU A 380 16.77 7.29 0.07
CA LEU A 380 17.48 6.17 -0.52
C LEU A 380 18.88 5.99 0.11
N LEU A 381 19.18 4.76 0.51
CA LEU A 381 20.50 4.34 0.98
C LEU A 381 21.04 3.25 0.07
N GLN A 382 22.33 3.28 -0.27
CA GLN A 382 22.94 2.22 -1.08
C GLN A 382 22.87 0.87 -0.36
N ALA A 383 22.46 -0.17 -1.10
CA ALA A 383 22.46 -1.54 -0.63
C ALA A 383 23.73 -2.25 -1.12
N TYR A 384 24.49 -2.84 -0.19
CA TYR A 384 25.65 -3.68 -0.50
C TYR A 384 25.36 -5.17 -0.35
N GLY A 385 24.13 -5.52 0.02
CA GLY A 385 23.62 -6.87 0.19
C GLY A 385 22.09 -6.81 0.21
N ILE A 386 21.43 -7.96 0.26
CA ILE A 386 19.96 -7.99 0.12
C ILE A 386 19.20 -7.49 1.36
N LYS A 387 19.83 -7.52 2.55
CA LYS A 387 19.29 -6.95 3.80
C LYS A 387 20.20 -5.82 4.32
N PRO A 388 19.66 -4.87 5.10
CA PRO A 388 20.46 -3.82 5.72
C PRO A 388 21.69 -4.31 6.48
N GLY A 389 22.81 -3.60 6.32
CA GLY A 389 24.08 -3.92 6.97
C GLY A 389 24.83 -5.12 6.38
N TRP A 390 24.26 -5.81 5.39
CA TRP A 390 24.96 -6.90 4.71
C TRP A 390 25.87 -6.37 3.60
N TYR A 391 27.02 -7.01 3.44
CA TYR A 391 28.01 -6.67 2.42
C TYR A 391 28.39 -7.91 1.62
N ASP A 392 27.87 -7.99 0.40
CA ASP A 392 28.08 -9.05 -0.58
C ASP A 392 28.65 -8.44 -1.85
N LYS A 393 29.87 -8.84 -2.20
CA LYS A 393 30.51 -8.41 -3.43
C LYS A 393 30.68 -9.61 -4.36
N PRO A 394 30.15 -9.55 -5.60
CA PRO A 394 30.44 -10.59 -6.56
C PRO A 394 31.94 -10.58 -6.93
N PRO A 395 32.51 -11.74 -7.29
CA PRO A 395 33.88 -11.79 -7.79
C PRO A 395 33.98 -10.91 -9.06
N ALA A 396 34.99 -10.06 -9.14
CA ALA A 396 35.20 -9.26 -10.34
C ALA A 396 35.85 -10.13 -11.42
N LEU A 397 35.09 -10.45 -12.49
CA LEU A 397 35.68 -11.01 -13.71
C LEU A 397 36.11 -9.85 -14.61
N LEU A 398 37.36 -9.91 -15.09
CA LEU A 398 37.85 -9.04 -16.16
C LEU A 398 37.35 -9.57 -17.52
N PRO A 399 37.00 -8.73 -18.51
CA PRO A 399 37.20 -7.27 -18.60
C PRO A 399 35.92 -6.41 -18.44
N MET A 400 36.11 -5.09 -18.27
CA MET A 400 35.06 -4.08 -18.01
C MET A 400 34.29 -3.60 -19.27
N GLN A 401 34.48 -4.23 -20.43
CA GLN A 401 33.78 -3.91 -21.68
C GLN A 401 32.57 -4.82 -21.87
N PRO A 402 31.53 -4.36 -22.58
CA PRO A 402 30.41 -5.23 -22.92
C PRO A 402 30.91 -6.42 -23.75
N PRO A 403 30.48 -7.66 -23.46
CA PRO A 403 30.95 -8.84 -24.19
C PRO A 403 30.67 -8.77 -25.70
N GLU A 404 29.54 -8.17 -26.09
CA GLU A 404 29.14 -7.99 -27.49
C GLU A 404 28.55 -6.57 -27.68
N PRO A 405 28.96 -5.81 -28.71
CA PRO A 405 28.41 -4.49 -29.00
C PRO A 405 27.06 -4.58 -29.75
N GLY A 406 26.26 -3.51 -29.69
CA GLY A 406 25.04 -3.38 -30.50
C GLY A 406 23.87 -4.26 -30.04
N VAL A 407 23.92 -4.79 -28.83
CA VAL A 407 22.84 -5.60 -28.25
C VAL A 407 21.73 -4.70 -27.71
N THR A 408 20.49 -5.20 -27.76
CA THR A 408 19.33 -4.57 -27.11
C THR A 408 18.90 -5.38 -25.89
N LEU A 409 18.90 -4.77 -24.71
CA LEU A 409 18.47 -5.41 -23.45
C LEU A 409 17.01 -5.09 -23.13
N ALA A 410 16.22 -6.11 -22.84
CA ALA A 410 14.85 -5.95 -22.38
C ALA A 410 14.79 -5.76 -20.86
N ILE A 411 14.21 -4.64 -20.42
CA ILE A 411 14.14 -4.25 -19.00
C ILE A 411 12.67 -4.14 -18.58
N ALA A 412 12.24 -4.98 -17.63
CA ALA A 412 10.90 -4.94 -17.09
C ALA A 412 10.82 -4.24 -15.74
N TYR A 413 9.81 -3.40 -15.55
CA TYR A 413 9.62 -2.65 -14.31
C TYR A 413 8.14 -2.29 -14.06
N GLN A 414 7.81 -2.04 -12.79
CA GLN A 414 6.48 -1.56 -12.41
C GLN A 414 6.33 -0.07 -12.68
N THR A 415 5.40 0.31 -13.55
CA THR A 415 5.22 1.69 -14.04
C THR A 415 4.73 2.65 -12.97
N LEU A 416 3.84 2.18 -12.08
CA LEU A 416 3.34 3.00 -10.97
C LEU A 416 4.29 3.07 -9.77
N HIS A 417 5.43 2.37 -9.77
CA HIS A 417 6.37 2.48 -8.65
C HIS A 417 7.07 3.87 -8.68
N PRO A 418 7.12 4.63 -7.57
CA PRO A 418 7.66 6.00 -7.58
C PRO A 418 9.08 6.14 -8.14
N MET A 419 9.93 5.13 -7.93
CA MET A 419 11.35 5.15 -8.36
C MET A 419 11.68 4.40 -9.62
N PHE A 420 10.89 3.40 -10.02
CA PHE A 420 11.36 2.49 -11.06
C PHE A 420 11.47 3.15 -12.44
N PRO A 421 10.56 4.07 -12.85
CA PRO A 421 10.78 4.84 -14.08
C PRO A 421 12.12 5.59 -14.06
N VAL A 422 12.43 6.29 -12.96
CA VAL A 422 13.69 7.05 -12.82
C VAL A 422 14.91 6.13 -12.89
N ILE A 423 14.89 5.00 -12.18
CA ILE A 423 15.99 4.01 -12.23
C ILE A 423 16.13 3.43 -13.64
N THR A 424 15.04 3.20 -14.35
CA THR A 424 15.05 2.66 -15.71
C THR A 424 15.69 3.62 -16.70
N ASP A 425 15.39 4.91 -16.58
CA ASP A 425 16.00 5.97 -17.39
C ASP A 425 17.52 6.04 -17.13
N VAL A 426 17.93 6.01 -15.86
CA VAL A 426 19.35 5.98 -15.48
C VAL A 426 20.07 4.75 -16.05
N ILE A 427 19.49 3.56 -15.92
CA ILE A 427 20.06 2.32 -16.48
C ILE A 427 20.21 2.45 -18.00
N SER A 428 19.20 2.99 -18.68
CA SER A 428 19.22 3.13 -20.14
C SER A 428 20.30 4.10 -20.59
N ASN A 429 20.49 5.21 -19.88
CA ASN A 429 21.56 6.17 -20.15
C ASN A 429 22.94 5.52 -19.98
N ILE A 430 23.20 4.85 -18.85
CA ILE A 430 24.48 4.17 -18.57
C ILE A 430 24.80 3.12 -19.65
N LEU A 431 23.81 2.33 -20.07
CA LEU A 431 23.98 1.30 -21.10
C LEU A 431 24.20 1.92 -22.50
N SER A 432 23.50 3.01 -22.82
CA SER A 432 23.64 3.70 -24.11
C SER A 432 25.04 4.27 -24.34
N GLU A 433 25.68 4.79 -23.28
CA GLU A 433 27.08 5.27 -23.32
C GLU A 433 28.08 4.15 -23.69
N GLN A 434 27.68 2.90 -23.51
CA GLN A 434 28.47 1.70 -23.83
C GLN A 434 28.03 1.04 -25.14
N GLY A 435 27.15 1.68 -25.91
CA GLY A 435 26.65 1.15 -27.19
C GLY A 435 25.62 0.03 -27.05
N ILE A 436 24.98 -0.10 -25.89
CA ILE A 436 23.90 -1.06 -25.63
C ILE A 436 22.56 -0.32 -25.66
N SER A 437 21.63 -0.79 -26.48
CA SER A 437 20.26 -0.26 -26.53
C SER A 437 19.38 -0.93 -25.47
N THR A 438 18.31 -0.27 -25.04
CA THR A 438 17.34 -0.84 -24.10
C THR A 438 15.93 -0.86 -24.70
N ARG A 439 15.19 -1.95 -24.43
CA ARG A 439 13.76 -2.07 -24.69
C ARG A 439 13.03 -2.10 -23.36
N LEU A 440 12.29 -1.03 -23.06
CA LEU A 440 11.61 -0.88 -21.79
C LEU A 440 10.23 -1.54 -21.82
N VAL A 441 9.95 -2.38 -20.83
CA VAL A 441 8.70 -3.15 -20.70
C VAL A 441 8.03 -2.81 -19.36
N GLY A 442 7.20 -1.77 -19.37
CA GLY A 442 6.40 -1.38 -18.21
C GLY A 442 5.21 -2.30 -17.98
N TYR A 443 4.92 -2.64 -16.73
CA TYR A 443 3.72 -3.38 -16.35
C TYR A 443 3.16 -2.91 -15.00
N ASP A 444 1.88 -3.17 -14.74
CA ASP A 444 1.28 -2.85 -13.43
C ASP A 444 0.71 -4.06 -12.70
N LEU A 445 -0.24 -4.75 -13.31
CA LEU A 445 -0.92 -5.89 -12.70
C LEU A 445 -0.35 -7.23 -13.20
N THR A 446 -0.19 -7.35 -14.51
CA THR A 446 0.25 -8.59 -15.16
C THR A 446 1.69 -8.40 -15.65
N PRO A 447 2.68 -9.12 -15.08
CA PRO A 447 4.05 -9.05 -15.58
C PRO A 447 4.17 -9.68 -16.97
N PRO A 448 5.13 -9.22 -17.80
CA PRO A 448 5.44 -9.87 -19.07
C PRO A 448 6.03 -11.29 -18.86
N SER A 449 6.13 -12.06 -19.93
CA SER A 449 6.82 -13.36 -19.88
C SER A 449 8.29 -13.18 -19.48
N SER A 450 8.78 -14.02 -18.56
CA SER A 450 10.19 -14.01 -18.17
C SER A 450 11.15 -14.31 -19.31
N GLU A 451 10.70 -15.04 -20.33
CA GLU A 451 11.53 -15.39 -21.48
C GLU A 451 11.90 -14.20 -22.36
N GLU A 452 11.13 -13.11 -22.28
CA GLU A 452 11.32 -11.92 -23.11
C GLU A 452 12.15 -10.82 -22.43
N ILE A 453 12.56 -11.04 -21.18
CA ILE A 453 13.15 -10.02 -20.32
C ILE A 453 14.54 -10.44 -19.85
N ASP A 454 15.52 -9.54 -19.99
CA ASP A 454 16.89 -9.75 -19.56
C ASP A 454 17.12 -9.30 -18.11
N ILE A 455 16.52 -8.17 -17.74
CA ILE A 455 16.68 -7.53 -16.44
C ILE A 455 15.32 -7.13 -15.89
N TRP A 456 15.07 -7.48 -14.63
CA TRP A 456 13.89 -7.04 -13.92
C TRP A 456 14.26 -6.07 -12.79
N ILE A 457 13.57 -4.95 -12.70
CA ILE A 457 13.64 -4.06 -11.54
C ILE A 457 12.55 -4.48 -10.55
N LYS A 458 12.94 -4.91 -9.35
CA LYS A 458 12.02 -5.51 -8.37
C LYS A 458 12.21 -4.89 -6.97
N PRO A 459 11.13 -4.73 -6.20
CA PRO A 459 11.22 -4.49 -4.77
C PRO A 459 11.32 -5.82 -4.02
N MET A 460 11.99 -5.85 -2.87
CA MET A 460 11.85 -6.98 -1.95
C MET A 460 10.55 -6.83 -1.15
N GLY A 461 9.58 -7.71 -1.39
CA GLY A 461 8.30 -7.72 -0.67
C GLY A 461 8.34 -8.55 0.61
N ILE A 462 9.28 -8.30 1.52
CA ILE A 462 9.36 -9.04 2.79
C ILE A 462 8.46 -8.39 3.83
N ALA A 463 7.70 -9.23 4.51
CA ALA A 463 6.58 -8.77 5.30
C ALA A 463 6.81 -8.77 6.83
N ASN A 464 8.05 -9.02 7.26
CA ASN A 464 8.56 -8.95 8.62
C ASN A 464 10.11 -8.85 8.59
N TYR A 465 10.77 -8.58 9.72
CA TYR A 465 12.22 -8.38 9.84
C TYR A 465 13.01 -9.69 10.03
N ARG A 466 12.31 -10.82 10.28
CA ARG A 466 12.91 -12.13 10.50
C ARG A 466 13.80 -12.55 9.32
N ASP A 467 14.82 -13.34 9.62
CA ASP A 467 15.71 -13.88 8.61
C ASP A 467 15.08 -15.00 7.79
N ASP A 468 14.25 -15.84 8.43
CA ASP A 468 13.47 -16.90 7.80
C ASP A 468 12.40 -16.39 6.81
N ALA A 469 12.04 -15.11 6.86
CA ALA A 469 11.13 -14.50 5.88
C ALA A 469 11.67 -14.55 4.44
N LEU A 470 12.99 -14.68 4.29
CA LEU A 470 13.64 -14.90 3.00
C LEU A 470 13.21 -16.22 2.35
N ALA A 471 12.80 -17.24 3.12
CA ALA A 471 12.31 -18.50 2.55
C ALA A 471 11.03 -18.29 1.74
N GLY A 472 10.05 -17.59 2.31
CA GLY A 472 8.81 -17.22 1.62
C GLY A 472 9.08 -16.33 0.41
N TRP A 473 9.92 -15.30 0.59
CA TRP A 473 10.29 -14.42 -0.51
C TRP A 473 10.96 -15.16 -1.67
N LEU A 474 12.00 -15.96 -1.40
CA LEU A 474 12.72 -16.75 -2.40
C LEU A 474 11.77 -17.65 -3.18
N LEU A 475 10.95 -18.43 -2.47
CA LEU A 475 10.16 -19.49 -3.08
C LEU A 475 8.95 -18.95 -3.85
N ASP A 476 8.34 -17.86 -3.39
CA ASP A 476 7.00 -17.49 -3.82
C ASP A 476 6.82 -16.02 -4.23
N TYR A 477 7.65 -15.08 -3.77
CA TYR A 477 7.43 -13.63 -3.99
C TYR A 477 8.54 -12.90 -4.76
N SER A 478 9.52 -13.63 -5.32
CA SER A 478 10.74 -13.02 -5.88
C SER A 478 10.93 -13.19 -7.39
N ASP A 479 10.18 -14.10 -8.03
CA ASP A 479 10.39 -14.56 -9.42
C ASP A 479 11.80 -15.11 -9.71
N ILE A 480 12.58 -15.44 -8.67
CA ILE A 480 13.96 -15.93 -8.82
C ILE A 480 13.99 -17.26 -9.56
N GLU A 481 13.05 -18.16 -9.30
CA GLU A 481 12.98 -19.47 -9.97
C GLU A 481 12.96 -19.32 -11.49
N SER A 482 12.03 -18.52 -12.03
CA SER A 482 11.87 -18.36 -13.47
C SER A 482 13.08 -17.71 -14.14
N CYS A 483 13.90 -16.99 -13.38
CA CYS A 483 15.08 -16.28 -13.87
C CYS A 483 16.40 -16.99 -13.56
N SER A 484 16.40 -18.15 -12.89
CA SER A 484 17.61 -18.87 -12.45
C SER A 484 17.80 -20.21 -13.16
N SER A 485 19.04 -20.70 -13.12
CA SER A 485 19.33 -22.08 -13.54
C SER A 485 18.66 -23.07 -12.59
N SER A 486 18.26 -24.23 -13.11
CA SER A 486 17.65 -25.28 -12.28
C SER A 486 18.58 -25.74 -11.15
N ASP A 487 19.89 -25.76 -11.41
CA ASP A 487 20.90 -26.18 -10.44
C ASP A 487 21.05 -25.17 -9.29
N ASP A 488 21.10 -23.87 -9.60
CA ASP A 488 21.25 -22.83 -8.57
C ASP A 488 19.99 -22.73 -7.71
N PHE A 489 18.81 -22.73 -8.33
CA PHE A 489 17.55 -22.70 -7.58
C PHE A 489 17.40 -23.92 -6.68
N SER A 490 17.77 -25.11 -7.17
CA SER A 490 17.74 -26.34 -6.37
C SER A 490 18.65 -26.27 -5.14
N LYS A 491 19.82 -25.62 -5.25
CA LYS A 491 20.71 -25.40 -4.10
C LYS A 491 20.09 -24.47 -3.07
N TRP A 492 19.44 -23.38 -3.50
CA TRP A 492 18.77 -22.46 -2.57
C TRP A 492 17.55 -23.10 -1.91
N MET A 493 16.78 -23.91 -2.65
CA MET A 493 15.70 -24.71 -2.06
C MET A 493 16.22 -25.70 -1.03
N LEU A 494 17.38 -26.31 -1.26
CA LEU A 494 18.01 -27.24 -0.31
C LEU A 494 18.32 -26.56 1.02
N LEU A 495 18.79 -25.31 1.02
CA LEU A 495 19.02 -24.52 2.25
C LEU A 495 17.71 -24.36 3.05
N VAL A 496 16.59 -24.10 2.36
CA VAL A 496 15.27 -24.00 3.00
C VAL A 496 14.83 -25.36 3.57
N ASP A 497 14.99 -26.43 2.80
CA ASP A 497 14.61 -27.80 3.21
C ASP A 497 15.45 -28.29 4.42
N GLN A 498 16.75 -27.98 4.45
CA GLN A 498 17.63 -28.31 5.58
C GLN A 498 17.18 -27.58 6.86
N TRP A 499 16.91 -26.27 6.77
CA TRP A 499 16.35 -25.52 7.88
C TRP A 499 15.01 -26.11 8.35
N ARG A 500 14.08 -26.38 7.44
CA ARG A 500 12.76 -26.97 7.73
C ARG A 500 12.83 -28.29 8.49
N SER A 501 13.78 -29.15 8.12
CA SER A 501 14.00 -30.44 8.78
C SER A 501 14.53 -30.33 10.21
N GLY A 502 14.98 -29.14 10.62
CA GLY A 502 15.58 -28.90 11.93
C GLY A 502 17.04 -29.36 12.03
N ASN A 503 17.72 -29.57 10.89
CA ASN A 503 19.16 -29.82 10.85
C ASN A 503 19.96 -28.56 11.23
N ASP A 504 19.39 -27.38 11.00
CA ASP A 504 19.94 -26.09 11.40
C ASP A 504 19.10 -25.47 12.52
N GLN A 505 19.78 -24.83 13.48
CA GLN A 505 19.12 -24.10 14.56
C GLN A 505 18.49 -22.78 14.09
N SER A 506 19.04 -22.16 13.05
CA SER A 506 18.57 -20.89 12.48
C SER A 506 18.57 -20.94 10.95
N PHE A 507 17.72 -20.11 10.33
CA PHE A 507 17.66 -20.05 8.87
C PHE A 507 18.97 -19.47 8.31
N PRO A 508 19.59 -20.08 7.27
CA PRO A 508 20.87 -19.65 6.71
C PRO A 508 20.74 -18.41 5.80
N ALA A 509 20.12 -17.35 6.31
CA ALA A 509 19.81 -16.10 5.63
C ALA A 509 21.03 -15.43 4.98
N ARG A 510 22.14 -15.34 5.73
CA ARG A 510 23.38 -14.70 5.26
C ARG A 510 23.98 -15.45 4.07
N GLU A 511 23.99 -16.78 4.14
CA GLU A 511 24.52 -17.63 3.07
C GLU A 511 23.64 -17.55 1.82
N LEU A 512 22.31 -17.63 1.98
CA LEU A 512 21.38 -17.46 0.86
C LEU A 512 21.58 -16.10 0.16
N GLY A 513 21.60 -15.00 0.93
CA GLY A 513 21.80 -13.67 0.37
C GLY A 513 23.14 -13.51 -0.35
N LYS A 514 24.21 -14.04 0.25
CA LYS A 514 25.53 -14.06 -0.36
C LYS A 514 25.52 -14.84 -1.69
N GLN A 515 24.93 -16.02 -1.75
CA GLN A 515 24.88 -16.81 -2.97
C GLN A 515 24.09 -16.11 -4.09
N LEU A 516 22.97 -15.47 -3.76
CA LEU A 516 22.18 -14.71 -4.75
C LEU A 516 22.99 -13.57 -5.39
N VAL A 517 23.82 -12.88 -4.61
CA VAL A 517 24.65 -11.78 -5.12
C VAL A 517 25.91 -12.30 -5.82
N VAL A 518 26.62 -13.24 -5.20
CA VAL A 518 27.89 -13.78 -5.72
C VAL A 518 27.69 -14.56 -7.02
N ASN A 519 26.56 -15.24 -7.20
CA ASN A 519 26.22 -15.95 -8.43
C ASN A 519 25.60 -15.03 -9.50
N TYR A 520 25.62 -13.71 -9.28
CA TYR A 520 25.04 -12.70 -10.18
C TYR A 520 23.55 -12.93 -10.46
N GLN A 521 22.81 -13.53 -9.54
CA GLN A 521 21.35 -13.65 -9.68
C GLN A 521 20.68 -12.31 -9.37
N ILE A 522 21.19 -11.61 -8.36
CA ILE A 522 20.66 -10.34 -7.86
C ILE A 522 21.75 -9.28 -7.78
N ILE A 523 21.43 -8.06 -8.20
CA ILE A 523 22.22 -6.84 -7.95
C ILE A 523 21.44 -5.98 -6.95
N PRO A 524 21.86 -5.92 -5.67
CA PRO A 524 21.26 -5.01 -4.69
C PRO A 524 21.51 -3.56 -5.13
N MET A 525 20.48 -2.71 -5.04
CA MET A 525 20.60 -1.30 -5.40
C MET A 525 20.45 -0.40 -4.18
N PHE A 526 19.26 -0.37 -3.57
CA PHE A 526 18.94 0.61 -2.53
C PHE A 526 18.05 0.04 -1.43
N HIS A 527 18.35 0.40 -0.18
CA HIS A 527 17.38 0.40 0.91
C HIS A 527 16.60 1.71 0.90
N CYS A 528 15.39 1.72 1.45
CA CYS A 528 14.60 2.94 1.62
C CYS A 528 14.07 3.02 3.05
N TRP A 529 13.90 4.25 3.56
CA TRP A 529 13.23 4.47 4.83
C TRP A 529 11.72 4.30 4.65
N LEU A 530 11.13 3.51 5.53
CA LEU A 530 9.69 3.34 5.66
C LEU A 530 9.25 4.06 6.93
N GLY A 531 8.21 4.88 6.83
CA GLY A 531 7.76 5.69 7.93
C GLY A 531 6.26 5.93 7.90
N VAL A 532 5.70 6.12 9.07
CA VAL A 532 4.37 6.68 9.25
C VAL A 532 4.58 8.10 9.70
N ASN A 533 4.18 9.07 8.86
CA ASN A 533 4.27 10.48 9.21
C ASN A 533 3.31 10.75 10.38
N LYS A 534 3.86 11.23 11.50
CA LYS A 534 3.05 11.50 12.70
C LYS A 534 2.14 12.70 12.52
N ASP A 535 2.45 13.69 11.70
CA ASP A 535 1.55 14.83 11.46
C ASP A 535 0.22 14.39 10.82
N HIS A 536 0.23 13.39 9.94
CA HIS A 536 -1.01 12.82 9.38
C HIS A 536 -1.71 11.83 10.30
N CYS A 537 -0.96 11.22 11.21
CA CYS A 537 -1.45 10.21 12.15
C CYS A 537 -1.61 10.75 13.57
N GLY A 538 -1.53 12.07 13.78
CA GLY A 538 -1.15 12.76 15.04
C GLY A 538 -1.65 12.17 16.35
N SER A 539 -2.94 11.93 16.46
CA SER A 539 -3.58 11.43 17.69
C SER A 539 -3.74 9.90 17.74
N LEU A 540 -3.39 9.18 16.67
CA LEU A 540 -3.38 7.71 16.64
C LEU A 540 -2.34 7.16 17.59
N GLN A 541 -2.83 6.42 18.57
CA GLN A 541 -2.03 5.60 19.45
C GLN A 541 -1.71 4.27 18.76
N ASN A 542 -0.56 3.68 19.08
CA ASN A 542 -0.07 2.41 18.52
C ASN A 542 0.16 2.39 17.00
N ALA A 543 0.22 3.56 16.35
CA ALA A 543 0.50 3.67 14.91
C ALA A 543 2.00 3.42 14.60
N LYS A 544 2.44 2.18 14.78
CA LYS A 544 3.83 1.74 14.58
C LYS A 544 4.04 1.22 13.17
N CYS A 545 5.08 1.71 12.50
CA CYS A 545 5.47 1.25 11.16
C CYS A 545 5.94 -0.22 11.20
N ASN A 546 5.31 -1.06 10.39
CA ASN A 546 5.66 -2.46 10.15
C ASN A 546 6.60 -2.60 8.94
N ALA A 547 7.11 -3.81 8.72
CA ALA A 547 8.00 -4.15 7.61
C ALA A 547 7.46 -3.85 6.20
N LEU A 548 6.14 -3.65 6.04
CA LEU A 548 5.51 -3.32 4.76
C LEU A 548 5.33 -1.80 4.55
N GLY A 549 5.72 -0.97 5.53
CA GLY A 549 5.60 0.49 5.49
C GLY A 549 4.22 1.02 5.88
N TRP A 550 3.46 0.24 6.65
CA TRP A 550 2.13 0.60 7.15
C TRP A 550 2.05 0.37 8.66
N PHE A 551 0.99 0.79 9.33
CA PHE A 551 0.68 0.41 10.71
C PHE A 551 -0.49 -0.57 10.74
N ASP A 552 -0.62 -1.38 11.79
CA ASP A 552 -1.74 -2.32 11.91
C ASP A 552 -3.05 -1.59 12.27
N PHE A 553 -3.96 -1.51 11.30
CA PHE A 553 -5.26 -0.84 11.47
C PHE A 553 -6.11 -1.42 12.60
N SER A 554 -5.89 -2.68 12.97
CA SER A 554 -6.67 -3.34 14.01
C SER A 554 -6.23 -2.99 15.43
N GLN A 555 -5.03 -2.40 15.59
CA GLN A 555 -4.40 -2.12 16.89
C GLN A 555 -4.33 -0.63 17.25
N VAL A 556 -4.68 0.24 16.29
CA VAL A 556 -4.66 1.70 16.49
C VAL A 556 -5.96 2.21 17.10
N TRP A 557 -5.87 3.33 17.82
CA TRP A 557 -7.01 3.99 18.44
C TRP A 557 -6.74 5.48 18.64
N VAL A 558 -7.80 6.25 18.89
CA VAL A 558 -7.71 7.69 19.13
C VAL A 558 -7.88 7.95 20.62
N LYS A 559 -6.90 8.62 21.24
CA LYS A 559 -7.03 9.04 22.63
C LYS A 559 -7.99 10.24 22.74
N PRO A 560 -9.04 10.17 23.58
CA PRO A 560 -9.92 11.33 23.80
C PRO A 560 -9.14 12.49 24.41
N GLU A 561 -9.41 13.71 23.93
CA GLU A 561 -8.94 14.92 24.56
C GLU A 561 -9.85 15.27 25.75
N PHE A 562 -9.26 15.41 26.93
CA PHE A 562 -9.97 15.90 28.11
C PHE A 562 -9.64 17.39 28.28
N ASN A 563 -10.64 18.26 28.12
CA ASN A 563 -10.49 19.65 28.51
C ASN A 563 -10.53 19.72 30.04
N ASP A 564 -9.36 19.98 30.66
CA ASP A 564 -9.22 20.16 32.11
C ASP A 564 -9.91 21.44 32.66
N SER A 565 -10.69 22.14 31.84
CA SER A 565 -11.42 23.37 32.22
C SER A 565 -12.77 23.12 32.90
N VAL A 566 -13.07 21.89 33.30
CA VAL A 566 -14.26 21.56 34.12
C VAL A 566 -13.82 20.79 35.37
N ARG A 567 -13.19 21.49 36.30
CA ARG A 567 -13.05 21.06 37.70
C ARG A 567 -13.35 22.20 38.65
#